data_AF-A0A5Q4ECJ7-F1
#
_entry.id   AF-A0A5Q4ECJ7-F1
#
_cell.length_a   1.000
_cell.length_b   1.000
_cell.length_c   1.000
_cell.angle_alpha   90.00
_cell.angle_beta   90.00
_cell.angle_gamma   90.00
#
_symmetry.space_group_name_H-M   'P 1'
#
loop_
_entity.id
_entity.type
_entity.pdbx_description
1 polymer ?
#
loop_
_entity_poly.entity_id
_entity_poly.type
_entity_poly.pdbx_seq_one_letter_code
_entity_poly.pdbx_strand_id
1 'polypeptide(L)' 'MNTIIIFHSPLPEGAPPDETDVLEEAAFFHDALTQMGFKVITEPLPYDLKDLMELTDKVQPTFVV' A
#
# COMPACT_ATOMS: atom_id res chain seq x y z
N MET A 1 -16.92 -2.09 6.73
CA MET A 1 -15.56 -2.44 7.17
C MET A 1 -14.63 -1.43 6.53
N ASN A 2 -13.87 -0.68 7.33
CA ASN A 2 -13.04 0.40 6.81
C ASN A 2 -11.84 -0.20 6.05
N THR A 3 -11.60 0.28 4.83
CA THR A 3 -10.54 -0.24 3.96
C THR A 3 -9.41 0.78 3.89
N ILE A 4 -8.18 0.36 4.09
CA ILE A 4 -6.97 1.18 3.95
C ILE A 4 -6.19 0.69 2.75
N ILE A 5 -5.64 1.62 1.97
CA ILE A 5 -4.64 1.31 0.96
C ILE A 5 -3.28 1.78 1.45
N ILE A 6 -2.27 0.92 1.34
CA ILE A 6 -0.86 1.25 1.53
C ILE A 6 -0.22 1.28 0.14
N PHE A 7 0.36 2.40 -0.24
CA PHE A 7 1.22 2.50 -1.41
C PHE A 7 2.68 2.44 -0.99
N HIS A 8 3.47 1.66 -1.73
CA HIS A 8 4.92 1.62 -1.55
C HIS A 8 5.64 1.84 -2.88
N SER A 9 6.89 2.27 -2.85
CA SER A 9 7.68 2.41 -4.08
C SER A 9 7.69 1.10 -4.88
N PRO A 10 7.45 1.13 -6.20
CA PRO A 10 7.52 -0.08 -7.03
C PRO A 10 8.96 -0.59 -7.09
N LEU A 11 9.14 -1.90 -6.98
CA LEU A 11 10.45 -2.52 -6.87
C LEU A 11 10.73 -3.50 -8.03
N PRO A 12 11.94 -3.48 -8.61
CA PRO A 12 12.39 -4.52 -9.51
C PRO A 12 12.71 -5.82 -8.76
N GLU A 13 12.73 -6.94 -9.47
CA GLU A 13 13.13 -8.22 -8.91
C GLU A 13 14.60 -8.17 -8.44
N GLY A 14 14.85 -8.55 -7.18
CA GLY A 14 16.19 -8.52 -6.58
C GLY A 14 16.68 -7.11 -6.20
N ALA A 15 15.77 -6.19 -5.89
CA ALA A 15 16.11 -4.85 -5.44
C ALA A 15 17.10 -4.86 -4.24
N PRO A 16 17.98 -3.84 -4.12
CA PRO A 16 18.92 -3.74 -3.00
C PRO A 16 18.24 -3.68 -1.62
N PRO A 17 19.03 -3.75 -0.53
CA PRO A 17 18.47 -3.75 0.83
C PRO A 17 17.57 -2.56 1.18
N ASP A 18 17.88 -1.35 0.72
CA ASP A 18 17.09 -0.13 1.01
C ASP A 18 15.65 -0.24 0.48
N GLU A 19 15.51 -0.81 -0.71
CA GLU A 19 14.23 -1.10 -1.33
C GLU A 19 13.50 -2.25 -0.61
N THR A 20 14.24 -3.20 -0.02
CA THR A 20 13.66 -4.26 0.81
C THR A 20 13.08 -3.69 2.11
N ASP A 21 13.73 -2.68 2.69
CA ASP A 21 13.25 -2.01 3.90
C ASP A 21 11.86 -1.37 3.68
N VAL A 22 11.62 -0.78 2.49
CA VAL A 22 10.28 -0.27 2.10
C VAL A 22 9.21 -1.37 2.15
N LEU A 23 9.54 -2.62 1.81
CA LEU A 23 8.60 -3.74 1.93
C LEU A 23 8.38 -4.14 3.39
N GLU A 24 9.41 -4.10 4.22
CA GLU A 24 9.29 -4.36 5.66
C GLU A 24 8.42 -3.30 6.34
N GLU A 25 8.58 -2.02 5.98
CA GLU A 25 7.74 -0.93 6.45
C GLU A 25 6.27 -1.14 6.02
N ALA A 26 6.03 -1.44 4.75
CA ALA A 26 4.68 -1.71 4.24
C ALA A 26 4.03 -2.91 4.96
N ALA A 27 4.80 -3.96 5.24
CA ALA A 27 4.35 -5.13 6.01
C ALA A 27 4.03 -4.76 7.47
N PHE A 28 4.87 -3.95 8.11
CA PHE A 28 4.64 -3.47 9.47
C PHE A 28 3.30 -2.71 9.59
N PHE A 29 3.03 -1.78 8.66
CA PHE A 29 1.75 -1.06 8.62
C PHE A 29 0.57 -1.98 8.35
N HIS A 30 0.73 -2.92 7.41
CA HIS A 30 -0.31 -3.89 7.07
C HIS A 30 -0.74 -4.69 8.31
N ASP A 31 0.21 -5.24 9.05
CA ASP A 31 -0.07 -6.07 10.22
C ASP A 31 -0.72 -5.27 11.35
N ALA A 32 -0.20 -4.08 11.63
CA ALA A 32 -0.78 -3.20 12.64
C ALA A 32 -2.23 -2.82 12.32
N LEU A 33 -2.52 -2.41 11.09
CA LEU A 33 -3.87 -2.02 10.66
C LEU A 33 -4.83 -3.22 10.61
N THR A 34 -4.35 -4.39 10.20
CA THR A 34 -5.14 -5.62 10.23
C THR A 34 -5.52 -6.02 11.66
N GLN A 35 -4.58 -5.92 12.61
CA GLN A 35 -4.84 -6.16 14.04
C GLN A 35 -5.86 -5.17 14.63
N MET A 36 -5.91 -3.95 14.10
CA MET A 36 -6.93 -2.95 14.45
C MET A 36 -8.31 -3.20 13.78
N GLY A 37 -8.45 -4.23 12.96
CA GLY A 37 -9.71 -4.63 12.32
C GLY A 37 -9.99 -3.94 10.98
N PHE A 38 -8.99 -3.30 10.37
CA PHE A 38 -9.13 -2.75 9.01
C PHE A 38 -8.97 -3.83 7.95
N LYS A 39 -9.64 -3.63 6.81
CA LYS A 39 -9.27 -4.33 5.58
C LYS A 39 -8.09 -3.58 4.96
N VAL A 40 -6.96 -4.24 4.77
CA VAL A 40 -5.77 -3.59 4.20
C VAL A 40 -5.52 -4.11 2.78
N ILE A 41 -5.14 -3.20 1.88
CA ILE A 41 -4.70 -3.49 0.52
C ILE A 41 -3.33 -2.83 0.36
N THR A 42 -2.32 -3.59 -0.03
CA THR A 42 -0.97 -3.06 -0.27
C THR A 42 -0.68 -3.18 -1.76
N GLU A 43 -0.33 -2.08 -2.40
CA GLU A 43 -0.05 -2.01 -3.84
C GLU A 43 1.20 -1.16 -4.10
N PRO A 44 1.99 -1.47 -5.14
CA PRO A 44 3.01 -0.55 -5.62
C PRO A 44 2.37 0.78 -6.05
N LEU A 45 3.03 1.90 -5.76
CA LEU A 45 2.56 3.23 -6.12
C LEU A 45 2.50 3.36 -7.66
N PRO A 46 1.31 3.57 -8.24
CA PRO A 46 1.21 3.96 -9.63
C PRO A 46 1.76 5.40 -9.76
N TYR A 47 2.74 5.59 -10.64
CA TYR A 47 3.25 6.94 -10.91
C TYR A 47 2.25 7.83 -11.67
N ASP A 48 1.23 7.23 -12.30
CA ASP A 48 0.16 7.96 -12.97
C ASP A 48 -0.97 8.29 -11.98
N LEU A 49 -1.29 9.59 -11.88
CA LEU A 49 -2.39 10.08 -11.05
C LEU A 49 -3.75 9.52 -11.49
N LYS A 50 -3.94 9.22 -12.77
CA LYS A 50 -5.18 8.63 -13.27
C LYS A 50 -5.37 7.21 -12.73
N ASP A 51 -4.31 6.41 -12.71
CA ASP A 51 -4.36 5.05 -12.17
C ASP A 51 -4.63 5.07 -10.66
N LEU A 52 -4.02 6.02 -9.94
CA LEU A 52 -4.31 6.29 -8.53
C LEU A 52 -5.78 6.66 -8.33
N MET A 53 -6.35 7.54 -9.16
CA MET A 53 -7.76 7.90 -9.10
C MET A 53 -8.67 6.69 -9.35
N GLU A 54 -8.42 5.90 -10.39
CA GLU A 54 -9.22 4.72 -10.71
C GLU A 54 -9.17 3.67 -9.59
N LEU A 55 -8.00 3.47 -8.97
CA LEU A 55 -7.83 2.54 -7.86
C LEU A 55 -8.53 3.03 -6.59
N THR A 56 -8.36 4.31 -6.25
CA THR A 56 -9.01 4.90 -5.06
C THR A 56 -10.53 4.97 -5.22
N ASP A 57 -11.05 5.29 -6.41
CA ASP A 57 -12.50 5.27 -6.70
C ASP A 57 -13.08 3.86 -6.61
N LYS A 58 -12.33 2.85 -7.08
CA LYS A 58 -12.75 1.44 -7.03
C LYS A 58 -12.76 0.88 -5.61
N VAL A 59 -11.74 1.20 -4.82
CA VAL A 59 -11.56 0.65 -3.47
C VAL A 59 -12.34 1.45 -2.42
N GLN A 60 -12.54 2.75 -2.64
CA GLN A 60 -13.11 3.70 -1.68
C GLN A 60 -12.43 3.61 -0.30
N PRO A 61 -11.11 3.84 -0.22
CA PRO A 61 -10.39 3.72 1.03
C PRO A 61 -10.82 4.80 2.03
N THR A 62 -10.76 4.47 3.31
CA THR A 62 -10.98 5.42 4.41
C THR A 62 -9.83 6.42 4.52
N PHE A 63 -8.59 5.95 4.34
CA PHE A 63 -7.42 6.79 4.12
C PHE A 63 -6.34 5.99 3.38
N VAL A 64 -5.32 6.69 2.92
CA VAL A 64 -4.17 6.15 2.18
C VAL A 64 -2.91 6.37 3.01
N VAL A 65 -2.04 5.35 3.05
CA VAL A 65 -0.69 5.40 3.63
C VAL A 65 0.32 5.41 2.50
#